data_AF-X1UQT1-F1
#
_entry.id   AF-X1UQT1-F1
#
_cell.length_a   1.000
_cell.length_b   1.000
_cell.length_c   1.000
_cell.angle_alpha   90.00
_cell.angle_beta   90.00
_cell.angle_gamma   90.00
#
_symmetry.space_group_name_H-M   'P 1'
#
loop_
_entity.id
_entity.type
_entity.pdbx_description
1 polymer ?
#
loop_
_entity_poly.entity_id
_entity_poly.type
_entity_poly.pdbx_seq_one_letter_code
_entity_poly.pdbx_strand_id
1 'polypeptide(L)' 'PTKFKIFDIRKVPSAEPARVGKYDQLVMYELDPMRRYIVRIPEEEFTEDLMIQKIKEDMEERGKFTGREFEIP' A
#
# COMPACT_ATOMS: atom_id res chain seq x y z
N PRO A 1 -10.29 5.49 15.33
CA PRO A 1 -9.70 4.37 14.57
C PRO A 1 -10.26 4.40 13.14
N THR A 2 -9.40 4.50 12.13
CA THR A 2 -9.84 4.47 10.73
C THR A 2 -10.00 3.03 10.28
N LYS A 3 -11.17 2.68 9.73
CA LYS A 3 -11.44 1.35 9.18
C LYS A 3 -11.03 1.31 7.71
N PHE A 4 -10.53 0.18 7.29
CA PHE A 4 -10.28 -0.13 5.88
C PHE A 4 -10.72 -1.58 5.63
N LYS A 5 -10.94 -1.91 4.36
CA LYS A 5 -11.27 -3.26 3.92
C LYS A 5 -10.28 -3.70 2.86
N ILE A 6 -9.69 -4.88 3.04
CA ILE A 6 -8.92 -5.53 1.99
C ILE A 6 -9.93 -6.20 1.06
N PHE A 7 -9.83 -5.88 -0.23
CA PHE A 7 -10.73 -6.46 -1.24
C PHE A 7 -10.01 -7.41 -2.19
N ASP A 8 -8.67 -7.37 -2.25
CA ASP A 8 -7.87 -8.30 -3.03
C ASP A 8 -6.42 -8.36 -2.50
N ILE A 9 -5.77 -9.51 -2.65
CA ILE A 9 -4.34 -9.70 -2.41
C ILE A 9 -3.81 -10.57 -3.55
N ARG A 10 -2.81 -10.06 -4.28
CA ARG A 10 -2.20 -10.77 -5.40
C ARG A 10 -0.69 -10.90 -5.25
N LYS A 11 -0.18 -12.10 -5.49
CA LYS A 11 1.26 -12.35 -5.64
C LYS A 11 1.73 -11.85 -7.00
N VAL A 12 2.73 -10.99 -7.03
CA VAL A 12 3.36 -10.47 -8.25
C VAL A 12 4.88 -10.59 -8.18
N PRO A 13 5.60 -10.73 -9.31
CA PRO A 13 7.06 -10.63 -9.29
C PRO A 13 7.50 -9.30 -8.66
N SER A 14 8.57 -9.31 -7.87
CA SER A 14 9.04 -8.09 -7.23
C SER A 14 9.50 -7.06 -8.25
N ALA A 15 9.13 -5.80 -8.02
CA ALA A 15 9.57 -4.68 -8.85
C ALA A 15 10.97 -4.16 -8.46
N GLU A 16 11.51 -4.62 -7.33
CA GLU A 16 12.80 -4.16 -6.83
C GLU A 16 13.96 -4.91 -7.51
N PRO A 17 14.93 -4.20 -8.13
CA PRO A 17 16.06 -4.85 -8.82
C PRO A 17 16.91 -5.75 -7.91
N ALA A 18 16.99 -5.46 -6.62
CA ALA A 18 17.71 -6.28 -5.65
C ALA A 18 17.01 -7.61 -5.33
N ARG A 19 15.73 -7.75 -5.71
CA ARG A 19 14.85 -8.88 -5.38
C ARG A 19 14.39 -9.63 -6.63
N VAL A 20 15.24 -9.71 -7.65
CA VAL A 20 14.98 -10.51 -8.86
C VAL A 20 14.69 -11.97 -8.49
N GLY A 21 13.60 -12.51 -9.03
CA GLY A 21 13.12 -13.87 -8.74
C GLY A 21 12.33 -14.00 -7.43
N LYS A 22 12.21 -12.93 -6.65
CA LYS A 22 11.32 -12.83 -5.49
C LYS A 22 9.96 -12.27 -5.90
N TYR A 23 9.02 -12.33 -4.97
CA TYR A 23 7.65 -11.89 -5.17
C TYR A 23 7.23 -10.91 -4.09
N ASP A 24 6.23 -10.12 -4.41
CA ASP A 24 5.54 -9.22 -3.51
C ASP A 24 4.07 -9.63 -3.40
N GLN A 25 3.52 -9.46 -2.21
CA GLN A 25 2.08 -9.44 -2.00
C GLN A 25 1.59 -8.02 -2.27
N LEU A 26 0.79 -7.88 -3.33
CA LEU A 26 0.11 -6.65 -3.70
C LEU A 26 -1.22 -6.60 -2.95
N VAL A 27 -1.27 -5.84 -1.86
CA VAL A 27 -2.46 -5.71 -1.01
C VAL A 27 -3.29 -4.52 -1.47
N MET A 28 -4.51 -4.81 -1.90
CA MET A 28 -5.48 -3.84 -2.37
C MET A 28 -6.53 -3.58 -1.29
N TYR A 29 -6.62 -2.33 -0.82
CA TYR A 29 -7.51 -1.94 0.26
C TYR A 29 -8.36 -0.72 -0.10
N GLU A 30 -9.56 -0.65 0.49
CA GLU A 30 -10.50 0.46 0.34
C GLU A 30 -10.79 1.13 1.69
N LEU A 31 -10.78 2.46 1.73
CA LEU A 31 -11.23 3.25 2.89
C LEU A 31 -12.74 3.52 2.80
N ASP A 32 -13.21 3.75 1.58
CA ASP A 32 -14.61 3.93 1.19
C ASP A 32 -14.75 3.52 -0.29
N PRO A 33 -15.99 3.45 -0.86
CA PRO A 33 -16.20 2.99 -2.22
C PRO A 33 -15.45 3.76 -3.32
N MET A 34 -15.00 5.00 -3.06
CA MET A 34 -14.28 5.85 -4.01
C MET A 34 -12.76 5.86 -3.78
N ARG A 35 -12.30 5.41 -2.61
CA ARG A 35 -10.89 5.49 -2.19
C ARG A 35 -10.27 4.11 -2.06
N ARG A 36 -9.63 3.66 -3.15
CA ARG A 36 -8.91 2.39 -3.25
C ARG A 36 -7.43 2.61 -3.46
N TYR A 37 -6.62 1.82 -2.78
CA TYR A 37 -5.18 1.96 -2.75
C TYR A 37 -4.48 0.62 -2.73
N ILE A 38 -3.17 0.64 -2.95
CA ILE A 38 -2.34 -0.54 -3.07
C ILE A 38 -1.07 -0.34 -2.25
N VAL A 39 -0.74 -1.30 -1.39
CA VAL A 39 0.59 -1.42 -0.80
C VAL A 39 1.25 -2.70 -1.29
N ARG A 40 2.58 -2.67 -1.39
CA ARG A 40 3.39 -3.84 -1.75
C ARG A 40 4.21 -4.28 -0.55
N ILE A 41 4.24 -5.57 -0.31
CA ILE A 41 4.93 -6.16 0.84
C ILE A 41 5.73 -7.35 0.33
N PRO A 42 7.03 -7.47 0.63
CA PRO A 42 7.80 -8.67 0.33
C PRO A 42 7.07 -9.94 0.77
N GLU A 43 6.96 -10.95 -0.10
CA GLU A 43 6.23 -12.18 0.22
C GLU A 43 6.82 -12.88 1.46
N GLU A 44 8.13 -12.86 1.58
CA GLU A 44 8.90 -13.41 2.69
C GLU A 44 8.64 -12.72 4.04
N GLU A 45 8.15 -11.48 4.04
CA GLU A 45 7.87 -10.67 5.23
C GLU A 45 6.36 -10.55 5.50
N PHE A 46 5.53 -11.12 4.63
CA PHE A 46 4.09 -10.89 4.66
C PHE A 46 3.46 -11.44 5.94
N THR A 47 2.97 -10.52 6.78
CA THR A 47 2.23 -10.79 8.01
C THR A 47 1.08 -9.80 8.12
N GLU A 48 0.05 -10.15 8.90
CA GLU A 48 -1.09 -9.26 9.13
C GLU A 48 -0.65 -7.94 9.79
N ASP A 49 0.23 -8.01 10.79
CA ASP A 49 0.75 -6.83 11.49
C ASP A 49 1.54 -5.91 10.56
N LEU A 50 2.45 -6.46 9.74
CA LEU A 50 3.21 -5.66 8.78
C LEU A 50 2.28 -5.06 7.71
N MET A 51 1.25 -5.78 7.29
CA MET A 51 0.26 -5.26 6.34
C MET A 51 -0.50 -4.07 6.92
N ILE A 52 -0.99 -4.17 8.15
CA ILE A 52 -1.66 -3.06 8.84
C ILE A 52 -0.71 -1.87 8.98
N GLN A 53 0.55 -2.12 9.36
CA GLN A 53 1.58 -1.09 9.46
C GLN A 53 1.81 -0.38 8.11
N LYS A 54 2.00 -1.14 7.03
CA LYS A 54 2.24 -0.59 5.68
C LYS A 54 1.06 0.24 5.17
N ILE A 55 -0.17 -0.21 5.44
CA ILE A 55 -1.39 0.56 5.12
C ILE A 55 -1.42 1.87 5.91
N LYS A 56 -1.05 1.84 7.20
CA LYS A 56 -0.97 3.04 8.03
C LYS A 56 0.08 4.03 7.50
N GLU A 57 1.28 3.55 7.17
CA GLU A 57 2.36 4.37 6.57
C GLU A 57 1.89 5.04 5.27
N ASP A 58 1.24 4.30 4.38
CA ASP A 58 0.69 4.80 3.12
C ASP A 58 -0.40 5.87 3.34
N MET A 59 -1.27 5.69 4.34
CA MET A 59 -2.26 6.71 4.71
C MET A 59 -1.62 8.00 5.23
N GLU A 60 -0.58 7.89 6.07
CA GLU A 60 0.15 9.04 6.62
C GLU A 60 0.90 9.81 5.52
N GLU A 61 1.59 9.09 4.62
CA GLU A 61 2.27 9.68 3.46
C GLU A 61 1.31 10.51 2.60
N ARG A 62 0.17 9.94 2.18
CA ARG A 62 -0.84 10.69 1.42
C ARG A 62 -1.43 11.86 2.20
N GLY A 63 -1.62 11.68 3.50
CA GLY A 63 -2.14 12.72 4.40
C GLY A 63 -1.26 13.98 4.38
N LYS A 64 0.07 13.83 4.22
CA LYS A 64 1.00 14.98 4.16
C LYS A 64 0.68 15.95 3.03
N PHE A 65 0.17 15.45 1.91
CA PHE A 65 -0.11 16.23 0.70
C PHE A 65 -1.58 16.63 0.54
N THR A 66 -2.48 16.01 1.30
CA THR A 66 -3.92 16.24 1.18
C THR A 66 -4.26 17.70 1.53
N GLY A 67 -4.97 18.39 0.64
CA GLY A 67 -5.36 19.80 0.82
C GLY A 67 -4.23 20.79 0.56
N ARG A 68 -3.06 20.34 0.05
CA ARG A 68 -2.02 21.25 -0.44
C ARG A 68 -2.27 21.61 -1.90
N GLU A 69 -1.95 22.85 -2.24
CA GLU A 69 -1.95 23.37 -3.61
C GLU A 69 -0.50 23.56 -4.09
N PHE A 70 -0.28 23.29 -5.38
CA PHE A 70 1.04 23.41 -6.02
C PHE A 70 0.88 24.15 -7.34
N GLU A 71 1.76 25.11 -7.59
CA GLU A 71 1.87 25.79 -8.90
C GLU A 71 2.99 25.14 -9.70
N ILE A 72 2.73 24.83 -10.97
CA ILE A 72 3.77 24.41 -11.91
C ILE A 72 4.27 25.69 -12.60
N PRO A 73 5.57 26.01 -12.51
CA PRO A 73 6.14 27.17 -13.20
C PRO A 73 6.09 27.03 -14.72
#